data_AF-A0A2H3D5L9-F1
#
_entry.id   AF-A0A2H3D5L9-F1
#
_cell.length_a   1.000
_cell.length_b   1.000
_cell.length_c   1.000
_cell.angle_alpha   90.00
_cell.angle_beta   90.00
_cell.angle_gamma   90.00
#
_symmetry.space_group_name_H-M   'P 1'
#
loop_
_entity.id
_entity.type
_entity.pdbx_description
1 polymer ?
#
loop_
_entity_poly.entity_id
_entity_poly.type
_entity_poly.pdbx_seq_one_letter_code
_entity_poly.pdbx_strand_id
1 'polypeptide(L)'
;MSSAEEAPESYLAILASLPEPHEKDTTDNERPMLTLLDALAGICVSQAEREVYASAIATAPDSCTIFIIGNHEEVPQETQDYLTDICQKLTGIAHLADTSGSRTQSIEDLPLQVRDSIGNVYRSVLLFTFAKFYTRLMKWDAMWTRRLKDITHRLADEADKKKFQDLADALDTLHHLASDFRTGDADLLLEVLEAIAHNWKLRDPETAAFIKRADLLPTSDRTDVPFQVGRYLRKVLKTYNETTKLIRFVVSPRRGHIFRNQPKLVFLRSGKRRVELDIKTAVGTLKRQIDITDEDERFLDRFVDDAGVRFEEQYTCCPHCECAMLAALLQLWKMPQRPAPVVGISKLSCFGCRLYFTAYENALRELPASSLYLFYGNVSTPLNFRRLTCLSCLS
;
A
#
# COMPACT_ATOMS: atom_id res chain seq x y z
N MET A 1 65.33 21.63 4.47
CA MET A 1 64.81 20.26 4.67
C MET A 1 63.30 20.41 4.77
N SER A 2 62.62 20.28 3.62
CA SER A 2 61.86 19.07 3.22
C SER A 2 60.48 19.11 3.90
N SER A 3 59.47 19.68 3.23
CA SER A 3 58.54 19.02 2.28
C SER A 3 57.45 18.27 3.05
N ALA A 4 56.16 18.25 2.71
CA ALA A 4 55.27 18.80 1.70
C ALA A 4 53.86 18.62 2.36
N GLU A 5 52.71 19.09 1.91
CA GLU A 5 52.19 19.32 0.57
C GLU A 5 50.83 20.02 0.73
N GLU A 6 50.48 20.83 -0.26
CA GLU A 6 49.30 21.71 -0.32
C GLU A 6 47.97 20.99 -0.64
N ALA A 7 46.92 21.51 0.02
CA ALA A 7 45.60 21.89 -0.54
C ALA A 7 44.53 20.80 -0.88
N PRO A 8 43.23 21.17 -1.10
CA PRO A 8 42.61 22.51 -1.07
C PRO A 8 41.29 22.66 -0.29
N GLU A 9 40.95 23.93 -0.07
CA GLU A 9 39.58 24.46 0.01
C GLU A 9 38.68 23.88 -1.09
N SER A 10 37.73 22.99 -0.77
CA SER A 10 36.57 22.67 -1.64
C SER A 10 35.60 21.71 -0.95
N TYR A 11 34.86 22.17 0.06
CA TYR A 11 33.56 21.53 0.43
C TYR A 11 32.49 22.54 0.86
N LEU A 12 32.86 23.80 1.11
CA LEU A 12 31.94 24.89 1.45
C LEU A 12 31.49 25.74 0.24
N ALA A 13 31.81 25.31 -0.99
CA ALA A 13 31.47 26.02 -2.22
C ALA A 13 30.52 25.24 -3.17
N ILE A 14 29.75 24.28 -2.65
CA ILE A 14 28.59 23.69 -3.37
C ILE A 14 27.34 23.74 -2.46
N LEU A 15 27.15 24.87 -1.77
CA LEU A 15 25.87 25.22 -1.12
C LEU A 15 25.27 26.52 -1.70
N ALA A 16 25.83 27.03 -2.78
CA ALA A 16 25.24 28.08 -3.60
C ALA A 16 24.93 27.49 -4.97
N SER A 17 23.68 27.56 -5.41
CA SER A 17 23.12 26.98 -6.65
C SER A 17 22.69 25.50 -6.55
N LEU A 18 21.90 25.13 -5.54
CA LEU A 18 20.91 24.09 -5.80
C LEU A 18 19.84 24.72 -6.71
N PRO A 19 19.53 24.12 -7.87
CA PRO A 19 18.34 24.50 -8.64
C PRO A 19 17.13 24.36 -7.72
N GLU A 20 16.13 25.20 -7.92
CA GLU A 20 14.78 24.96 -7.41
C GLU A 20 14.41 23.48 -7.55
N PRO A 21 13.57 22.91 -6.66
CA PRO A 21 13.21 21.50 -6.72
C PRO A 21 12.59 21.21 -8.07
N HIS A 22 13.41 20.73 -9.01
CA HIS A 22 12.95 20.22 -10.28
C HIS A 22 12.13 18.99 -9.90
N GLU A 23 10.80 19.10 -10.04
CA GLU A 23 9.89 17.98 -10.14
C GLU A 23 10.46 17.01 -11.18
N LYS A 24 11.25 16.04 -10.70
CA LYS A 24 11.88 15.05 -11.55
C LYS A 24 10.92 13.87 -11.63
N ASP A 25 10.20 13.83 -12.76
CA ASP A 25 9.28 12.78 -13.16
C ASP A 25 9.78 11.39 -12.70
N THR A 26 8.97 10.72 -11.88
CA THR A 26 9.12 9.27 -11.65
C THR A 26 9.22 8.58 -13.00
N THR A 27 10.21 7.72 -13.19
CA THR A 27 10.33 7.00 -14.48
C THR A 27 9.03 6.24 -14.75
N ASP A 28 8.53 6.27 -15.99
CA ASP A 28 7.18 5.81 -16.38
C ASP A 28 6.90 4.32 -16.04
N ASN A 29 7.94 3.54 -15.68
CA ASN A 29 7.85 2.12 -15.35
C ASN A 29 7.73 1.81 -13.84
N GLU A 30 8.12 2.70 -12.93
CA GLU A 30 8.19 2.36 -11.49
C GLU A 30 6.87 2.51 -10.77
N ARG A 31 6.14 3.58 -11.07
CA ARG A 31 4.81 3.81 -10.49
C ARG A 31 3.83 2.66 -10.78
N PRO A 32 3.79 2.08 -12.01
CA PRO A 32 3.04 0.86 -12.28
C PRO A 32 3.49 -0.37 -11.48
N MET A 33 4.81 -0.56 -11.33
CA MET A 33 5.37 -1.67 -10.56
C MET A 33 5.00 -1.55 -9.08
N LEU A 34 5.12 -0.36 -8.51
CA LEU A 34 4.67 -0.09 -7.15
C LEU A 34 3.17 -0.38 -6.99
N THR A 35 2.36 0.04 -7.96
CA THR A 35 0.91 -0.23 -7.95
C THR A 35 0.60 -1.72 -7.97
N LEU A 36 1.35 -2.52 -8.74
CA LEU A 36 1.25 -3.98 -8.75
C LEU A 36 1.61 -4.56 -7.38
N LEU A 37 2.75 -4.14 -6.83
CA LEU A 37 3.28 -4.65 -5.57
C LEU A 37 2.36 -4.30 -4.39
N ASP A 38 1.88 -3.06 -4.31
CA ASP A 38 0.89 -2.63 -3.31
C ASP A 38 -0.39 -3.46 -3.39
N ALA A 39 -0.85 -3.75 -4.61
CA ALA A 39 -2.05 -4.55 -4.83
C ALA A 39 -1.85 -6.01 -4.41
N LEU A 40 -0.71 -6.61 -4.76
CA LEU A 40 -0.32 -7.96 -4.30
C LEU A 40 -0.28 -8.02 -2.77
N ALA A 41 0.44 -7.10 -2.13
CA ALA A 41 0.50 -7.03 -0.67
C ALA A 41 -0.89 -6.79 -0.05
N GLY A 42 -1.72 -5.97 -0.72
CA GLY A 42 -3.07 -5.63 -0.30
C GLY A 42 -4.02 -6.83 -0.24
N ILE A 43 -3.97 -7.73 -1.24
CA ILE A 43 -4.82 -8.92 -1.29
C ILE A 43 -4.37 -10.04 -0.35
N CYS A 44 -3.13 -9.98 0.16
CA CYS A 44 -2.63 -10.94 1.15
C CYS A 44 -3.32 -10.83 2.51
N VAL A 45 -4.00 -9.72 2.80
CA VAL A 45 -4.47 -9.45 4.16
C VAL A 45 -5.92 -9.93 4.36
N SER A 46 -6.08 -11.07 5.03
CA SER A 46 -7.37 -11.69 5.33
C SER A 46 -7.93 -11.32 6.70
N GLN A 47 -7.05 -11.05 7.68
CA GLN A 47 -7.46 -10.71 9.04
C GLN A 47 -7.76 -9.22 9.21
N ALA A 48 -8.69 -8.94 10.11
CA ALA A 48 -9.15 -7.59 10.41
C ALA A 48 -8.02 -6.71 10.98
N GLU A 49 -7.20 -7.28 11.85
CA GLU A 49 -6.20 -6.55 12.62
C GLU A 49 -4.82 -7.20 12.49
N ARG A 50 -3.81 -6.38 12.75
CA ARG A 50 -2.40 -6.75 12.91
C ARG A 50 -1.71 -7.41 11.71
N GLU A 51 -2.38 -7.87 10.66
CA GLU A 51 -1.69 -8.38 9.48
C GLU A 51 -1.23 -7.24 8.55
N VAL A 52 0.05 -7.29 8.17
CA VAL A 52 0.69 -6.43 7.20
C VAL A 52 1.61 -7.28 6.34
N TYR A 53 1.65 -6.97 5.05
CA TYR A 53 2.52 -7.64 4.10
C TYR A 53 3.27 -6.59 3.29
N ALA A 54 4.49 -6.95 2.92
CA ALA A 54 5.28 -6.24 1.93
C ALA A 54 5.60 -7.19 0.77
N SER A 55 5.71 -6.61 -0.43
CA SER A 55 6.00 -7.34 -1.65
C SER A 55 7.12 -6.65 -2.42
N ALA A 56 7.93 -7.45 -3.13
CA ALA A 56 8.94 -6.95 -4.04
C ALA A 56 9.04 -7.88 -5.25
N ILE A 57 9.75 -7.45 -6.29
CA ILE A 57 9.89 -8.22 -7.53
C ILE A 57 11.33 -8.17 -8.02
N ALA A 58 11.85 -9.30 -8.51
CA ALA A 58 13.06 -9.37 -9.30
C ALA A 58 12.72 -9.92 -10.68
N THR A 59 13.07 -9.17 -11.72
CA THR A 59 12.85 -9.56 -13.11
C THR A 59 14.19 -9.81 -13.79
N ALA A 60 14.32 -10.98 -14.43
CA ALA A 60 15.36 -11.31 -15.40
C ALA A 60 14.69 -11.57 -16.77
N PRO A 61 15.45 -11.67 -17.87
CA PRO A 61 14.90 -11.88 -19.21
C PRO A 61 13.86 -13.01 -19.29
N ASP A 62 14.15 -14.13 -18.60
CA ASP A 62 13.32 -15.34 -18.65
C ASP A 62 12.72 -15.74 -17.30
N SER A 63 12.88 -14.90 -16.27
CA SER A 63 12.37 -15.22 -14.94
C SER A 63 11.80 -14.00 -14.23
N CYS A 64 10.71 -14.23 -13.50
CA CYS A 64 10.15 -13.26 -12.57
C CYS A 64 10.02 -13.92 -11.21
N THR A 65 10.58 -13.29 -10.18
CA THR A 65 10.41 -13.73 -8.79
C THR A 65 9.70 -12.64 -8.02
N ILE A 66 8.59 -12.98 -7.36
CA ILE A 66 7.86 -12.09 -6.46
C ILE A 66 8.16 -12.53 -5.03
N PHE A 67 8.71 -11.61 -4.24
CA PHE A 67 8.98 -11.83 -2.83
C PHE A 67 7.80 -11.32 -2.01
N ILE A 68 7.35 -12.10 -1.04
CA ILE A 68 6.30 -11.73 -0.10
C ILE A 68 6.81 -11.94 1.32
N ILE A 69 6.59 -10.96 2.19
CA ILE A 69 6.91 -11.08 3.62
C ILE A 69 5.77 -10.51 4.46
N GLY A 70 5.40 -11.23 5.51
CA GLY A 70 4.44 -10.78 6.50
C GLY A 70 5.14 -10.07 7.67
N ASN A 71 4.37 -9.42 8.52
CA ASN A 71 4.84 -8.90 9.80
C ASN A 71 4.84 -9.95 10.92
N HIS A 72 4.63 -11.21 10.56
CA HIS A 72 4.87 -12.41 11.38
C HIS A 72 6.17 -13.08 10.95
N GLU A 73 6.64 -14.03 11.75
CA GLU A 73 7.90 -14.72 11.48
C GLU A 73 7.90 -15.44 10.14
N GLU A 74 6.76 -16.03 9.78
CA GLU A 74 6.51 -16.70 8.50
C GLU A 74 5.17 -16.23 7.94
N VAL A 75 5.04 -16.26 6.61
CA VAL A 75 3.75 -16.08 5.94
C VAL A 75 2.90 -17.33 6.20
N PRO A 76 1.66 -17.23 6.72
CA PRO A 76 0.82 -18.41 6.98
C PRO A 76 0.62 -19.28 5.74
N GLN A 77 0.66 -20.61 5.89
CA GLN A 77 0.54 -21.55 4.76
C GLN A 77 -0.72 -21.30 3.93
N GLU A 78 -1.85 -21.04 4.60
CA GLU A 78 -3.11 -20.69 3.93
C GLU A 78 -2.97 -19.48 2.98
N THR A 79 -2.20 -18.46 3.40
CA THR A 79 -1.90 -17.28 2.56
C THR A 79 -0.97 -17.64 1.41
N GLN A 80 -0.01 -18.54 1.63
CA GLN A 80 0.90 -19.01 0.58
C GLN A 80 0.16 -19.80 -0.51
N ASP A 81 -0.71 -20.73 -0.10
CA ASP A 81 -1.52 -21.56 -1.01
C ASP A 81 -2.50 -20.67 -1.80
N TYR A 82 -3.17 -19.75 -1.11
CA TYR A 82 -4.04 -18.75 -1.71
C TYR A 82 -3.32 -17.91 -2.77
N LEU A 83 -2.16 -17.33 -2.45
CA LEU A 83 -1.44 -16.48 -3.40
C LEU A 83 -0.90 -17.29 -4.58
N THR A 84 -0.52 -18.54 -4.34
CA THR A 84 -0.08 -19.45 -5.42
C THR A 84 -1.22 -19.71 -6.39
N ASP A 85 -2.42 -20.02 -5.90
CA ASP A 85 -3.63 -20.19 -6.72
C ASP A 85 -4.01 -18.90 -7.48
N ILE A 86 -3.99 -17.74 -6.81
CA ILE A 86 -4.24 -16.45 -7.46
C ILE A 86 -3.21 -16.18 -8.56
N CYS A 87 -1.91 -16.38 -8.31
CA CYS A 87 -0.87 -16.19 -9.31
C CYS A 87 -1.05 -17.12 -10.52
N GLN A 88 -1.47 -18.36 -10.31
CA GLN A 88 -1.81 -19.29 -11.40
C GLN A 88 -3.00 -18.79 -12.22
N LYS A 89 -4.08 -18.33 -11.56
CA LYS A 89 -5.25 -17.74 -12.25
C LYS A 89 -4.88 -16.49 -13.04
N LEU A 90 -4.09 -15.59 -12.46
CA LEU A 90 -3.59 -14.38 -13.13
C LEU A 90 -2.69 -14.72 -14.33
N THR A 91 -1.85 -15.75 -14.22
CA THR A 91 -1.04 -16.28 -15.33
C THR A 91 -1.93 -16.78 -16.47
N GLY A 92 -2.98 -17.55 -16.15
CA GLY A 92 -3.96 -18.02 -17.13
C GLY A 92 -4.65 -16.87 -17.86
N ILE A 93 -5.10 -15.85 -17.12
CA ILE A 93 -5.69 -14.63 -17.71
C ILE A 93 -4.68 -13.93 -18.63
N ALA A 94 -3.41 -13.81 -18.22
CA ALA A 94 -2.37 -13.16 -19.02
C ALA A 94 -2.16 -13.85 -20.39
N HIS A 95 -2.17 -15.18 -20.42
CA HIS A 95 -2.06 -15.96 -21.65
C HIS A 95 -3.31 -15.87 -22.53
N LEU A 96 -4.51 -15.93 -21.95
CA LEU A 96 -5.76 -15.79 -22.68
C LEU A 96 -5.89 -14.39 -23.31
N ALA A 97 -5.54 -13.35 -22.58
CA ALA A 97 -5.56 -11.96 -23.07
C ALA A 97 -4.59 -11.75 -24.24
N ASP A 98 -3.39 -12.34 -24.17
CA ASP A 98 -2.37 -12.26 -25.22
C ASP A 98 -2.81 -12.98 -26.50
N THR A 99 -3.33 -14.21 -26.36
CA THR A 99 -3.81 -15.03 -27.49
C THR A 99 -4.97 -14.37 -28.23
N SER A 100 -5.80 -13.61 -27.51
CA SER A 100 -6.96 -12.92 -28.08
C SER A 100 -6.58 -11.70 -28.92
N GLY A 101 -5.30 -11.30 -28.97
CA GLY A 101 -4.82 -10.12 -29.70
C GLY A 101 -5.47 -8.80 -29.22
N SER A 102 -6.12 -8.85 -28.06
CA SER A 102 -6.99 -7.80 -27.55
C SER A 102 -6.12 -6.65 -27.05
N ARG A 103 -6.00 -5.59 -27.85
CA ARG A 103 -5.33 -4.34 -27.47
C ARG A 103 -6.23 -3.43 -26.63
N THR A 104 -7.41 -3.91 -26.24
CA THR A 104 -8.41 -3.11 -25.53
C THR A 104 -7.94 -2.80 -24.12
N GLN A 105 -8.16 -1.54 -23.71
CA GLN A 105 -7.75 -1.05 -22.40
C GLN A 105 -8.81 -1.32 -21.32
N SER A 106 -10.05 -1.65 -21.72
CA SER A 106 -11.16 -1.95 -20.80
C SER A 106 -11.32 -3.45 -20.58
N ILE A 107 -11.66 -3.81 -19.35
CA ILE A 107 -12.00 -5.19 -18.96
C ILE A 107 -13.33 -5.62 -19.61
N GLU A 108 -14.24 -4.68 -19.81
CA GLU A 108 -15.59 -4.91 -20.36
C GLU A 108 -15.54 -5.42 -21.81
N ASP A 109 -14.52 -4.99 -22.56
CA ASP A 109 -14.31 -5.34 -23.98
C ASP A 109 -13.53 -6.66 -24.18
N LEU A 110 -13.14 -7.31 -23.08
CA LEU A 110 -12.40 -8.58 -23.17
C LEU A 110 -13.35 -9.73 -23.57
N PRO A 111 -12.82 -10.78 -24.23
CA PRO A 111 -13.60 -11.98 -24.55
C PRO A 111 -14.27 -12.58 -23.30
N LEU A 112 -15.45 -13.17 -23.47
CA LEU A 112 -16.25 -13.75 -22.37
C LEU A 112 -15.42 -14.67 -21.48
N GLN A 113 -14.63 -15.58 -22.07
CA GLN A 113 -13.77 -16.51 -21.33
C GLN A 113 -12.74 -15.80 -20.42
N VAL A 114 -12.20 -14.66 -20.87
CA VAL A 114 -11.27 -13.85 -20.07
C VAL A 114 -12.02 -13.18 -18.92
N ARG A 115 -13.22 -12.66 -19.18
CA ARG A 115 -14.08 -12.04 -18.15
C ARG A 115 -14.52 -13.05 -17.09
N ASP A 116 -14.89 -14.27 -17.48
CA ASP A 116 -15.24 -15.34 -16.54
C ASP A 116 -14.05 -15.71 -15.64
N SER A 117 -12.85 -15.79 -16.23
CA SER A 117 -11.60 -16.03 -15.48
C SER A 117 -11.29 -14.88 -14.51
N ILE A 118 -11.54 -13.64 -14.92
CA ILE A 118 -11.42 -12.44 -14.06
C ILE A 118 -12.42 -12.51 -12.91
N GLY A 119 -13.68 -12.89 -13.16
CA GLY A 119 -14.70 -13.08 -12.14
C GLY A 119 -14.28 -14.09 -11.08
N ASN A 120 -13.69 -15.22 -11.51
CA ASN A 120 -13.13 -16.22 -10.59
C ASN A 120 -12.03 -15.66 -9.67
N VAL A 121 -11.17 -14.76 -10.17
CA VAL A 121 -10.16 -14.08 -9.34
C VAL A 121 -10.84 -13.16 -8.33
N TYR A 122 -11.79 -12.33 -8.74
CA TYR A 122 -12.52 -11.46 -7.82
C TYR A 122 -13.19 -12.27 -6.70
N ARG A 123 -13.84 -13.39 -7.05
CA ARG A 123 -14.47 -14.30 -6.08
C ARG A 123 -13.47 -14.87 -5.09
N SER A 124 -12.35 -15.41 -5.57
CA SER A 124 -11.32 -15.98 -4.69
C SER A 124 -10.71 -14.93 -3.76
N VAL A 125 -10.42 -13.72 -4.25
CA VAL A 125 -9.89 -12.64 -3.41
C VAL A 125 -10.92 -12.17 -2.38
N LEU A 126 -12.19 -12.01 -2.78
CA LEU A 126 -13.26 -11.61 -1.86
C LEU A 126 -13.41 -12.63 -0.74
N LEU A 127 -13.53 -13.92 -1.07
CA LEU A 127 -13.72 -14.99 -0.07
C LEU A 127 -12.55 -15.05 0.92
N PHE A 128 -11.30 -14.99 0.43
CA PHE A 128 -10.12 -15.00 1.28
C PHE A 128 -10.04 -13.77 2.20
N THR A 129 -10.41 -12.59 1.70
CA THR A 129 -10.31 -11.33 2.46
C THR A 129 -11.60 -10.90 3.16
N PHE A 130 -12.63 -11.75 3.15
CA PHE A 130 -13.98 -11.39 3.57
C PHE A 130 -14.04 -10.95 5.03
N ALA A 131 -13.38 -11.65 5.95
CA ALA A 131 -13.38 -11.32 7.38
C ALA A 131 -12.91 -9.86 7.63
N LYS A 132 -11.86 -9.43 6.93
CA LYS A 132 -11.35 -8.06 6.98
C LYS A 132 -12.29 -7.07 6.31
N PHE A 133 -12.86 -7.42 5.16
CA PHE A 133 -13.86 -6.59 4.48
C PHE A 133 -15.06 -6.34 5.40
N TYR A 134 -15.65 -7.39 5.94
CA TYR A 134 -16.79 -7.35 6.84
C TYR A 134 -16.49 -6.50 8.08
N THR A 135 -15.34 -6.71 8.73
CA THR A 135 -14.96 -5.91 9.91
C THR A 135 -14.88 -4.42 9.58
N ARG A 136 -14.35 -4.05 8.40
CA ARG A 136 -14.28 -2.64 7.98
C ARG A 136 -15.66 -2.04 7.71
N LEU A 137 -16.53 -2.84 7.11
CA LEU A 137 -17.91 -2.47 6.81
C LEU A 137 -18.67 -2.20 8.12
N MET A 138 -18.68 -3.17 9.03
CA MET A 138 -19.41 -3.09 10.30
C MET A 138 -18.86 -2.06 11.28
N LYS A 139 -17.53 -1.86 11.33
CA LYS A 139 -16.91 -0.86 12.22
C LYS A 139 -17.50 0.53 12.03
N TRP A 140 -17.99 0.83 10.84
CA TRP A 140 -18.40 2.17 10.43
C TRP A 140 -19.91 2.31 10.29
N ASP A 141 -20.66 1.23 10.52
CA ASP A 141 -22.11 1.16 10.27
C ASP A 141 -22.88 2.21 11.08
N ALA A 142 -22.75 2.22 12.41
CA ALA A 142 -23.43 3.19 13.26
C ALA A 142 -23.06 4.66 12.97
N MET A 143 -21.85 4.92 12.45
CA MET A 143 -21.45 6.27 12.02
C MET A 143 -22.03 6.62 10.65
N TRP A 144 -22.09 5.64 9.74
CA TRP A 144 -22.72 5.77 8.43
C TRP A 144 -24.21 6.07 8.57
N THR A 145 -24.97 5.31 9.36
CA THR A 145 -26.42 5.52 9.54
C THR A 145 -26.74 6.91 10.07
N ARG A 146 -25.93 7.43 11.01
CA ARG A 146 -26.08 8.80 11.53
C ARG A 146 -25.74 9.83 10.46
N ARG A 147 -24.61 9.64 9.78
CA ARG A 147 -24.15 10.58 8.75
C ARG A 147 -25.10 10.64 7.55
N LEU A 148 -25.71 9.52 7.18
CA LEU A 148 -26.72 9.42 6.13
C LEU A 148 -27.88 10.39 6.41
N LYS A 149 -28.45 10.36 7.63
CA LYS A 149 -29.53 11.27 8.03
C LYS A 149 -29.13 12.74 7.95
N ASP A 150 -27.93 13.08 8.42
CA ASP A 150 -27.40 14.44 8.35
C ASP A 150 -27.27 14.94 6.91
N ILE A 151 -26.70 14.13 6.02
CA ILE A 151 -26.47 14.51 4.62
C ILE A 151 -27.82 14.63 3.89
N THR A 152 -28.70 13.63 3.98
CA THR A 152 -30.00 13.62 3.29
C THR A 152 -30.87 14.82 3.67
N HIS A 153 -30.85 15.25 4.94
CA HIS A 153 -31.62 16.42 5.38
C HIS A 153 -31.03 17.76 4.88
N ARG A 154 -29.72 17.81 4.61
CA ARG A 154 -28.99 19.07 4.35
C ARG A 154 -28.64 19.29 2.89
N LEU A 155 -28.73 18.27 2.03
CA LEU A 155 -28.63 18.45 0.59
C LEU A 155 -29.81 19.30 0.11
N ALA A 156 -29.53 20.37 -0.62
CA ALA A 156 -30.55 21.29 -1.11
C ALA A 156 -31.12 20.86 -2.47
N ASP A 157 -30.29 20.27 -3.31
CA ASP A 157 -30.62 19.88 -4.68
C ASP A 157 -31.19 18.45 -4.74
N GLU A 158 -32.32 18.27 -5.43
CA GLU A 158 -33.02 16.98 -5.53
C GLU A 158 -32.25 15.94 -6.35
N ALA A 159 -31.45 16.36 -7.34
CA ALA A 159 -30.61 15.43 -8.10
C ALA A 159 -29.43 14.93 -7.25
N ASP A 160 -28.81 15.82 -6.46
CA ASP A 160 -27.79 15.46 -5.48
C ASP A 160 -28.34 14.54 -4.38
N LYS A 161 -29.57 14.79 -3.90
CA LYS A 161 -30.27 13.89 -2.96
C LYS A 161 -30.49 12.51 -3.56
N LYS A 162 -31.04 12.44 -4.77
CA LYS A 162 -31.28 11.17 -5.47
C LYS A 162 -29.96 10.41 -5.67
N LYS A 163 -28.93 11.10 -6.15
CA LYS A 163 -27.59 10.53 -6.32
C LYS A 163 -27.07 9.97 -5.00
N PHE A 164 -27.17 10.72 -3.90
CA PHE A 164 -26.73 10.23 -2.58
C PHE A 164 -27.57 9.04 -2.08
N GLN A 165 -28.88 9.04 -2.34
CA GLN A 165 -29.76 7.95 -1.98
C GLN A 165 -29.39 6.66 -2.72
N ASP A 166 -29.04 6.74 -4.01
CA ASP A 166 -28.57 5.57 -4.79
C ASP A 166 -27.30 4.95 -4.15
N LEU A 167 -26.41 5.76 -3.58
CA LEU A 167 -25.27 5.24 -2.81
C LEU A 167 -25.70 4.57 -1.52
N ALA A 168 -26.63 5.19 -0.81
CA ALA A 168 -27.13 4.68 0.45
C ALA A 168 -27.80 3.31 0.26
N ASP A 169 -28.66 3.18 -0.74
CA ASP A 169 -29.33 1.93 -1.07
C ASP A 169 -28.33 0.83 -1.46
N ALA A 170 -27.28 1.18 -2.21
CA ALA A 170 -26.21 0.24 -2.56
C ALA A 170 -25.38 -0.21 -1.35
N LEU A 171 -25.05 0.71 -0.43
CA LEU A 171 -24.34 0.38 0.80
C LEU A 171 -25.21 -0.41 1.78
N ASP A 172 -26.50 -0.12 1.86
CA ASP A 172 -27.45 -0.88 2.66
C ASP A 172 -27.58 -2.30 2.11
N THR A 173 -27.70 -2.47 0.79
CA THR A 173 -27.67 -3.79 0.14
C THR A 173 -26.37 -4.53 0.49
N LEU A 174 -25.23 -3.85 0.43
CA LEU A 174 -23.94 -4.43 0.78
C LEU A 174 -23.89 -4.89 2.24
N HIS A 175 -24.41 -4.10 3.18
CA HIS A 175 -24.50 -4.45 4.60
C HIS A 175 -25.39 -5.66 4.85
N HIS A 176 -26.55 -5.74 4.20
CA HIS A 176 -27.45 -6.89 4.32
C HIS A 176 -26.79 -8.17 3.80
N LEU A 177 -26.21 -8.12 2.60
CA LEU A 177 -25.52 -9.28 2.01
C LEU A 177 -24.31 -9.72 2.84
N ALA A 178 -23.56 -8.78 3.40
CA ALA A 178 -22.37 -9.09 4.19
C ALA A 178 -22.71 -9.63 5.58
N SER A 179 -23.84 -9.23 6.18
CA SER A 179 -24.25 -9.68 7.52
C SER A 179 -24.70 -11.13 7.55
N ASP A 180 -25.40 -11.59 6.51
CA ASP A 180 -25.86 -12.97 6.38
C ASP A 180 -25.06 -13.78 5.34
N PHE A 181 -23.81 -13.37 5.10
CA PHE A 181 -23.01 -13.83 3.97
C PHE A 181 -22.79 -15.34 3.94
N ARG A 182 -23.14 -15.95 2.80
CA ARG A 182 -22.77 -17.31 2.43
C ARG A 182 -21.84 -17.29 1.22
N THR A 183 -21.06 -18.35 1.04
CA THR A 183 -20.14 -18.48 -0.11
C THR A 183 -20.83 -18.43 -1.48
N GLY A 184 -22.14 -18.74 -1.52
CA GLY A 184 -22.98 -18.59 -2.71
C GLY A 184 -23.32 -17.13 -3.05
N ASP A 185 -23.27 -16.22 -2.08
CA ASP A 185 -23.63 -14.80 -2.25
C ASP A 185 -22.45 -13.96 -2.76
N ALA A 186 -21.27 -14.58 -2.94
CA ALA A 186 -20.06 -13.90 -3.35
C ALA A 186 -20.22 -13.13 -4.67
N ASP A 187 -20.93 -13.71 -5.65
CA ASP A 187 -21.12 -13.10 -6.95
C ASP A 187 -22.02 -11.85 -6.84
N LEU A 188 -23.13 -11.96 -6.11
CA LEU A 188 -24.03 -10.82 -5.85
C LEU A 188 -23.34 -9.70 -5.05
N LEU A 189 -22.52 -10.05 -4.05
CA LEU A 189 -21.74 -9.07 -3.30
C LEU A 189 -20.72 -8.35 -4.19
N LEU A 190 -20.09 -9.08 -5.12
CA LEU A 190 -19.17 -8.50 -6.11
C LEU A 190 -19.88 -7.56 -7.08
N GLU A 191 -21.08 -7.92 -7.56
CA GLU A 191 -21.89 -7.07 -8.42
C GLU A 191 -22.21 -5.73 -7.74
N VAL A 192 -22.58 -5.75 -6.45
CA VAL A 192 -22.83 -4.53 -5.68
C VAL A 192 -21.54 -3.72 -5.51
N LEU A 193 -20.42 -4.36 -5.18
CA LEU A 193 -19.12 -3.67 -5.07
C LEU A 193 -18.69 -3.03 -6.40
N GLU A 194 -18.89 -3.73 -7.51
CA GLU A 194 -18.61 -3.24 -8.85
C GLU A 194 -19.50 -2.04 -9.21
N ALA A 195 -20.80 -2.13 -8.95
CA ALA A 195 -21.72 -1.02 -9.17
C ALA A 195 -21.32 0.22 -8.35
N ILE A 196 -20.97 0.05 -7.07
CA ILE A 196 -20.47 1.15 -6.24
C ILE A 196 -19.15 1.68 -6.82
N ALA A 197 -18.19 0.83 -7.15
CA ALA A 197 -16.90 1.25 -7.71
C ALA A 197 -17.04 1.97 -9.05
N HIS A 198 -18.02 1.57 -9.88
CA HIS A 198 -18.28 2.16 -11.19
C HIS A 198 -18.99 3.52 -11.08
N ASN A 199 -20.02 3.61 -10.25
CA ASN A 199 -20.85 4.81 -10.09
C ASN A 199 -20.21 5.85 -9.17
N TRP A 200 -19.33 5.42 -8.26
CA TRP A 200 -18.66 6.26 -7.25
C TRP A 200 -17.15 6.28 -7.42
N LYS A 201 -16.68 6.39 -8.67
CA LYS A 201 -15.27 6.52 -9.01
C LYS A 201 -14.68 7.74 -8.31
N LEU A 202 -14.00 7.57 -7.18
CA LEU A 202 -13.41 8.68 -6.41
C LEU A 202 -12.27 9.42 -7.13
N ARG A 203 -11.86 8.94 -8.32
CA ARG A 203 -10.91 9.62 -9.21
C ARG A 203 -11.60 10.55 -10.21
N ASP A 204 -12.90 10.36 -10.43
CA ASP A 204 -13.71 11.25 -11.26
C ASP A 204 -13.87 12.61 -10.54
N PRO A 205 -13.51 13.74 -11.18
CA PRO A 205 -13.55 15.05 -10.53
C PRO A 205 -14.93 15.45 -10.00
N GLU A 206 -15.99 15.13 -10.74
CA GLU A 206 -17.36 15.49 -10.35
C GLU A 206 -17.81 14.72 -9.11
N THR A 207 -17.58 13.41 -9.11
CA THR A 207 -17.85 12.51 -7.98
C THR A 207 -17.01 12.89 -6.77
N ALA A 208 -15.72 13.18 -6.95
CA ALA A 208 -14.83 13.61 -5.88
C ALA A 208 -15.26 14.96 -5.28
N ALA A 209 -15.66 15.91 -6.12
CA ALA A 209 -16.18 17.20 -5.68
C ALA A 209 -17.49 17.05 -4.91
N PHE A 210 -18.41 16.21 -5.39
CA PHE A 210 -19.66 15.90 -4.69
C PHE A 210 -19.40 15.29 -3.31
N ILE A 211 -18.57 14.24 -3.22
CA ILE A 211 -18.22 13.60 -1.95
C ILE A 211 -17.54 14.58 -1.00
N LYS A 212 -16.66 15.46 -1.50
CA LYS A 212 -16.03 16.50 -0.68
C LYS A 212 -17.06 17.47 -0.12
N ARG A 213 -18.07 17.88 -0.89
CA ARG A 213 -19.18 18.71 -0.38
C ARG A 213 -19.97 17.98 0.69
N ALA A 214 -20.32 16.71 0.45
CA ALA A 214 -21.01 15.88 1.43
C ALA A 214 -20.22 15.70 2.74
N ASP A 215 -18.90 15.57 2.66
CA ASP A 215 -17.99 15.48 3.82
C ASP A 215 -17.90 16.80 4.62
N LEU A 216 -18.13 17.95 3.97
CA LEU A 216 -18.10 19.27 4.61
C LEU A 216 -19.43 19.69 5.26
N LEU A 217 -20.52 18.95 5.03
CA LEU A 217 -21.80 19.26 5.65
C LEU A 217 -21.72 19.14 7.18
N PRO A 218 -22.37 20.03 7.96
CA PRO A 218 -22.35 19.96 9.41
C PRO A 218 -22.83 18.60 9.95
N THR A 219 -22.14 18.08 10.97
CA THR A 219 -22.56 16.88 11.71
C THR A 219 -23.48 17.27 12.86
N SER A 220 -24.48 16.44 13.16
CA SER A 220 -25.25 16.55 14.41
C SER A 220 -24.41 16.20 15.64
N ASP A 221 -23.38 15.37 15.46
CA ASP A 221 -22.49 14.89 16.52
C ASP A 221 -21.25 15.79 16.65
N ARG A 222 -20.93 16.22 17.87
CA ARG A 222 -19.68 16.94 18.21
C ARG A 222 -18.54 15.94 18.48
N THR A 223 -18.23 15.05 17.53
CA THR A 223 -17.05 14.18 17.67
C THR A 223 -15.79 14.92 17.24
N ASP A 224 -14.67 14.66 17.92
CA ASP A 224 -13.36 15.28 17.61
C ASP A 224 -12.86 14.94 16.19
N VAL A 225 -13.35 13.85 15.61
CA VAL A 225 -13.08 13.46 14.22
C VAL A 225 -14.40 13.17 13.52
N PRO A 226 -14.81 13.98 12.52
CA PRO A 226 -16.03 13.73 11.77
C PRO A 226 -15.87 12.51 10.86
N PHE A 227 -16.96 11.75 10.70
CA PHE A 227 -17.04 10.69 9.71
C PHE A 227 -16.91 11.27 8.30
N GLN A 228 -16.15 10.59 7.44
CA GLN A 228 -15.92 11.01 6.05
C GLN A 228 -16.37 9.89 5.10
N VAL A 229 -17.38 10.18 4.27
CA VAL A 229 -17.93 9.30 3.23
C VAL A 229 -16.82 8.88 2.27
N GLY A 230 -15.99 9.83 1.80
CA GLY A 230 -14.89 9.49 0.89
C GLY A 230 -13.87 8.54 1.52
N ARG A 231 -13.64 8.66 2.83
CA ARG A 231 -12.76 7.73 3.57
C ARG A 231 -13.42 6.35 3.72
N TYR A 232 -14.74 6.30 3.89
CA TYR A 232 -15.51 5.07 4.05
C TYR A 232 -15.49 4.25 2.77
N LEU A 233 -15.85 4.88 1.64
CA LEU A 233 -15.84 4.24 0.32
C LEU A 233 -14.46 3.69 -0.04
N ARG A 234 -13.38 4.44 0.24
CA ARG A 234 -12.00 3.93 0.06
C ARG A 234 -11.70 2.69 0.89
N LYS A 235 -12.30 2.53 2.06
CA LYS A 235 -12.07 1.38 2.95
C LYS A 235 -12.89 0.16 2.51
N VAL A 236 -14.16 0.37 2.17
CA VAL A 236 -15.08 -0.66 1.67
C VAL A 236 -14.57 -1.22 0.35
N LEU A 237 -14.26 -0.35 -0.62
CA LEU A 237 -13.79 -0.75 -1.94
C LEU A 237 -12.30 -1.10 -1.99
N LYS A 238 -11.57 -1.13 -0.85
CA LYS A 238 -10.12 -1.29 -0.87
C LYS A 238 -9.71 -2.57 -1.60
N THR A 239 -10.22 -3.71 -1.15
CA THR A 239 -9.85 -5.02 -1.73
C THR A 239 -10.25 -5.10 -3.20
N TYR A 240 -11.51 -4.74 -3.52
CA TYR A 240 -11.99 -4.71 -4.90
C TYR A 240 -11.06 -3.91 -5.82
N ASN A 241 -10.69 -2.69 -5.40
CA ASN A 241 -9.78 -1.83 -6.16
C ASN A 241 -8.37 -2.40 -6.29
N GLU A 242 -7.81 -3.06 -5.27
CA GLU A 242 -6.52 -3.74 -5.38
C GLU A 242 -6.60 -4.88 -6.41
N THR A 243 -7.65 -5.71 -6.35
CA THR A 243 -7.89 -6.75 -7.36
C THR A 243 -8.01 -6.16 -8.77
N THR A 244 -8.77 -5.08 -8.95
CA THR A 244 -8.90 -4.40 -10.25
C THR A 244 -7.56 -3.91 -10.78
N LYS A 245 -6.67 -3.38 -9.91
CA LYS A 245 -5.32 -2.97 -10.34
C LYS A 245 -4.50 -4.17 -10.81
N LEU A 246 -4.58 -5.32 -10.12
CA LEU A 246 -3.91 -6.56 -10.55
C LEU A 246 -4.42 -7.01 -11.91
N ILE A 247 -5.75 -7.10 -12.07
CA ILE A 247 -6.36 -7.52 -13.34
C ILE A 247 -5.93 -6.58 -14.48
N ARG A 248 -6.01 -5.27 -14.28
CA ARG A 248 -5.56 -4.28 -15.28
C ARG A 248 -4.08 -4.42 -15.63
N PHE A 249 -3.24 -4.77 -14.67
CA PHE A 249 -1.83 -5.02 -14.90
C PHE A 249 -1.62 -6.28 -15.74
N VAL A 250 -2.33 -7.35 -15.41
CA VAL A 250 -2.26 -8.66 -16.07
C VAL A 250 -2.71 -8.61 -17.52
N VAL A 251 -3.83 -7.94 -17.80
CA VAL A 251 -4.36 -7.81 -19.16
C VAL A 251 -3.65 -6.72 -19.98
N SER A 252 -2.71 -5.98 -19.37
CA SER A 252 -1.98 -4.93 -20.06
C SER A 252 -1.02 -5.52 -21.10
N PRO A 253 -1.09 -5.12 -22.39
CA PRO A 253 -0.18 -5.63 -23.41
C PRO A 253 1.30 -5.39 -23.09
N ARG A 254 1.60 -4.30 -22.37
CA ARG A 254 2.98 -3.90 -22.02
C ARG A 254 3.51 -4.62 -20.78
N ARG A 255 2.63 -5.00 -19.85
CA ARG A 255 3.03 -5.39 -18.48
C ARG A 255 2.60 -6.80 -18.10
N GLY A 256 1.63 -7.37 -18.80
CA GLY A 256 1.18 -8.74 -18.61
C GLY A 256 2.27 -9.79 -18.78
N HIS A 257 3.38 -9.46 -19.45
CA HIS A 257 4.54 -10.35 -19.61
C HIS A 257 5.10 -10.85 -18.27
N ILE A 258 5.03 -10.07 -17.18
CA ILE A 258 5.43 -10.50 -15.84
C ILE A 258 4.67 -11.76 -15.40
N PHE A 259 3.36 -11.81 -15.67
CA PHE A 259 2.52 -12.96 -15.33
C PHE A 259 2.57 -14.07 -16.39
N ARG A 260 2.76 -13.74 -17.68
CA ARG A 260 3.00 -14.75 -18.73
C ARG A 260 4.27 -15.56 -18.49
N ASN A 261 5.26 -14.98 -17.82
CA ASN A 261 6.50 -15.66 -17.45
C ASN A 261 6.38 -16.50 -16.16
N GLN A 262 5.16 -16.78 -15.69
CA GLN A 262 4.86 -17.62 -14.53
C GLN A 262 5.68 -17.24 -13.29
N PRO A 263 5.36 -16.11 -12.64
CA PRO A 263 6.20 -15.57 -11.59
C PRO A 263 6.34 -16.58 -10.44
N LYS A 264 7.58 -16.84 -10.05
CA LYS A 264 7.90 -17.66 -8.88
C LYS A 264 7.61 -16.86 -7.61
N LEU A 265 6.78 -17.39 -6.73
CA LEU A 265 6.58 -16.81 -5.40
C LEU A 265 7.68 -17.29 -4.44
N VAL A 266 8.24 -16.35 -3.69
CA VAL A 266 9.20 -16.62 -2.60
C VAL A 266 8.69 -15.95 -1.34
N PHE A 267 8.34 -16.76 -0.34
CA PHE A 267 7.90 -16.29 0.96
C PHE A 267 9.10 -16.14 1.88
N LEU A 268 9.40 -14.90 2.26
CA LEU A 268 10.52 -14.57 3.14
C LEU A 268 10.10 -14.67 4.60
N ARG A 269 11.09 -14.89 5.48
CA ARG A 269 10.89 -14.95 6.93
C ARG A 269 11.33 -13.65 7.60
N SER A 270 10.51 -13.15 8.52
CA SER A 270 10.88 -12.05 9.41
C SER A 270 11.39 -12.61 10.73
N GLY A 271 12.65 -13.02 10.77
CA GLY A 271 13.23 -13.63 11.98
C GLY A 271 13.00 -12.78 13.23
N LYS A 272 12.46 -13.39 14.30
CA LYS A 272 12.28 -12.72 15.60
C LYS A 272 13.64 -12.26 16.13
N ARG A 273 13.68 -11.04 16.65
CA ARG A 273 14.89 -10.48 17.26
C ARG A 273 14.56 -10.03 18.67
N ARG A 274 15.47 -10.35 19.60
CA ARG A 274 15.53 -9.70 20.90
C ARG A 274 16.19 -8.35 20.67
N VAL A 275 15.48 -7.28 20.96
CA VAL A 275 15.98 -5.93 20.82
C VAL A 275 16.11 -5.36 22.24
N GLU A 276 17.33 -4.97 22.57
CA GLU A 276 17.60 -4.05 23.67
C GLU A 276 17.56 -2.65 23.09
N LEU A 277 16.53 -1.88 23.45
CA LEU A 277 16.33 -0.55 22.90
C LEU A 277 16.41 0.49 24.02
N ASP A 278 17.58 1.09 24.17
CA ASP A 278 17.67 2.40 24.82
C ASP A 278 17.12 3.45 23.85
N ILE A 279 15.85 3.82 24.06
CA ILE A 279 15.13 4.78 23.22
C ILE A 279 15.87 6.12 23.16
N LYS A 280 16.49 6.58 24.25
CA LYS A 280 17.22 7.85 24.26
C LYS A 280 18.44 7.78 23.36
N THR A 281 19.22 6.71 23.48
CA THR A 281 20.39 6.49 22.62
C THR A 281 19.97 6.27 21.17
N ALA A 282 18.89 5.54 20.91
CA ALA A 282 18.38 5.30 19.56
C ALA A 282 17.92 6.60 18.89
N VAL A 283 17.11 7.42 19.58
CA VAL A 283 16.66 8.73 19.09
C VAL A 283 17.87 9.65 18.87
N GLY A 284 18.78 9.75 19.84
CA GLY A 284 19.99 10.58 19.70
C GLY A 284 20.93 10.12 18.58
N THR A 285 20.91 8.83 18.23
CA THR A 285 21.65 8.31 17.07
C THR A 285 20.95 8.67 15.76
N LEU A 286 19.63 8.51 15.67
CA LEU A 286 18.84 8.91 14.51
C LEU A 286 19.00 10.40 14.19
N LYS A 287 18.90 11.28 15.20
CA LYS A 287 19.09 12.73 15.04
C LYS A 287 20.48 13.10 14.49
N ARG A 288 21.51 12.30 14.79
CA ARG A 288 22.89 12.54 14.33
C ARG A 288 23.19 12.00 12.95
N GLN A 289 22.45 10.98 12.49
CA GLN A 289 22.77 10.21 11.29
C GLN A 289 21.83 10.48 10.11
N ILE A 290 20.69 11.11 10.36
CA ILE A 290 19.66 11.35 9.33
C ILE A 290 19.28 12.83 9.40
N ASP A 291 19.19 13.47 8.24
CA ASP A 291 18.52 14.76 8.10
C ASP A 291 17.04 14.59 8.44
N ILE A 292 16.68 14.98 9.66
CA ILE A 292 15.31 14.99 10.16
C ILE A 292 14.72 16.40 10.04
N THR A 293 13.43 16.48 9.75
CA THR A 293 12.72 17.77 9.75
C THR A 293 12.37 18.20 11.18
N ASP A 294 12.05 19.47 11.39
CA ASP A 294 11.54 19.97 12.69
C ASP A 294 10.29 19.20 13.16
N GLU A 295 9.46 18.72 12.22
CA GLU A 295 8.31 17.87 12.54
C GLU A 295 8.71 16.49 13.05
N ASP A 296 9.72 15.90 12.41
CA ASP A 296 10.28 14.60 12.79
C ASP A 296 10.96 14.71 14.17
N GLU A 297 11.68 15.81 14.43
CA GLU A 297 12.29 16.11 15.72
C GLU A 297 11.23 16.24 16.84
N ARG A 298 10.20 17.08 16.63
CA ARG A 298 9.08 17.18 17.59
C ARG A 298 8.37 15.85 17.82
N PHE A 299 8.34 14.98 16.81
CA PHE A 299 7.77 13.64 16.96
C PHE A 299 8.67 12.75 17.83
N LEU A 300 9.98 12.76 17.59
CA LEU A 300 10.98 11.97 18.31
C LEU A 300 11.13 12.41 19.77
N ASP A 301 11.07 13.71 20.06
CA ASP A 301 11.21 14.24 21.43
C ASP A 301 10.11 13.74 22.36
N ARG A 302 8.90 13.51 21.83
CA ARG A 302 7.80 12.88 22.59
C ARG A 302 8.13 11.48 23.11
N PHE A 303 9.09 10.76 22.52
CA PHE A 303 9.52 9.45 23.01
C PHE A 303 10.59 9.55 24.08
N VAL A 304 11.34 10.66 24.11
CA VAL A 304 12.41 10.93 25.07
C VAL A 304 11.85 11.55 26.36
N ASP A 305 10.83 12.40 26.21
CA ASP A 305 10.25 13.20 27.28
C ASP A 305 9.11 12.51 28.05
N ASP A 306 8.63 11.35 27.58
CA ASP A 306 7.57 10.58 28.23
C ASP A 306 8.12 9.78 29.43
N ALA A 307 8.56 10.51 30.45
CA ALA A 307 9.23 9.99 31.66
C ALA A 307 8.36 9.01 32.49
N GLY A 308 7.08 8.83 32.14
CA GLY A 308 6.15 7.92 32.81
C GLY A 308 5.97 6.56 32.12
N VAL A 309 6.35 6.41 30.85
CA VAL A 309 6.20 5.14 30.12
C VAL A 309 7.47 4.32 30.30
N ARG A 310 7.44 3.37 31.25
CA ARG A 310 8.46 2.32 31.34
C ARG A 310 8.32 1.42 30.12
N PHE A 311 9.08 1.72 29.08
CA PHE A 311 9.29 0.75 28.01
C PHE A 311 10.05 -0.43 28.60
N GLU A 312 9.61 -1.65 28.28
CA GLU A 312 10.42 -2.83 28.58
C GLU A 312 11.76 -2.67 27.85
N GLU A 313 12.85 -2.58 28.62
CA GLU A 313 14.22 -2.40 28.09
C GLU A 313 14.63 -3.52 27.12
N GLN A 314 13.91 -4.65 27.19
CA GLN A 314 14.05 -5.80 26.32
C GLN A 314 12.68 -6.23 25.81
N TYR A 315 12.53 -6.25 24.49
CA TYR A 315 11.36 -6.87 23.87
C TYR A 315 11.79 -7.76 22.71
N THR A 316 11.01 -8.82 22.50
CA THR A 316 11.19 -9.71 21.35
C THR A 316 10.11 -9.39 20.33
N CYS A 317 10.51 -8.89 19.16
CA CYS A 317 9.57 -8.62 18.07
C CYS A 317 10.11 -9.10 16.73
N CYS A 318 9.19 -9.28 15.78
CA CYS A 318 9.56 -9.30 14.38
C CYS A 318 9.76 -7.85 13.91
N PRO A 319 10.79 -7.55 13.11
CA PRO A 319 10.81 -6.29 12.39
C PRO A 319 9.56 -6.19 11.51
N HIS A 320 9.05 -4.98 11.35
CA HIS A 320 7.99 -4.69 10.41
C HIS A 320 8.36 -5.21 9.01
N CYS A 321 7.36 -5.71 8.26
CA CYS A 321 7.56 -6.36 6.98
C CYS A 321 8.27 -5.47 5.95
N GLU A 322 8.08 -4.15 6.04
CA GLU A 322 8.75 -3.15 5.20
C GLU A 322 10.27 -3.17 5.40
N CYS A 323 10.73 -3.09 6.66
CA CYS A 323 12.15 -3.11 7.00
C CYS A 323 12.78 -4.48 6.74
N ALA A 324 12.04 -5.55 7.06
CA ALA A 324 12.47 -6.92 6.82
C ALA A 324 12.64 -7.21 5.32
N MET A 325 11.70 -6.74 4.49
CA MET A 325 11.81 -6.81 3.03
C MET A 325 13.07 -6.11 2.56
N LEU A 326 13.26 -4.84 2.96
CA LEU A 326 14.41 -4.06 2.51
C LEU A 326 15.75 -4.71 2.89
N ALA A 327 15.86 -5.24 4.11
CA ALA A 327 17.03 -5.98 4.56
C ALA A 327 17.28 -7.27 3.74
N ALA A 328 16.22 -8.00 3.38
CA ALA A 328 16.33 -9.18 2.53
C ALA A 328 16.77 -8.82 1.10
N LEU A 329 16.18 -7.77 0.51
CA LEU A 329 16.57 -7.28 -0.81
C LEU A 329 18.03 -6.85 -0.86
N LEU A 330 18.54 -6.24 0.22
CA LEU A 330 19.96 -5.90 0.37
C LEU A 330 20.90 -7.11 0.33
N GLN A 331 20.50 -8.22 0.97
CA GLN A 331 21.28 -9.45 0.92
C GLN A 331 21.27 -10.05 -0.50
N LEU A 332 20.10 -10.00 -1.16
CA LEU A 332 19.92 -10.47 -2.54
C LEU A 332 20.57 -9.53 -3.56
N TRP A 333 20.90 -8.30 -3.20
CA TRP A 333 21.52 -7.32 -4.09
C TRP A 333 22.90 -7.76 -4.62
N LYS A 334 23.57 -8.65 -3.88
CA LYS A 334 24.83 -9.26 -4.30
C LYS A 334 24.66 -10.28 -5.43
N MET A 335 23.43 -10.61 -5.81
CA MET A 335 23.12 -11.59 -6.85
C MET A 335 23.04 -10.93 -8.25
N PRO A 336 23.30 -11.69 -9.34
CA PRO A 336 23.17 -11.19 -10.70
C PRO A 336 21.74 -10.72 -11.06
N GLN A 337 20.73 -11.36 -10.48
CA GLN A 337 19.32 -11.03 -10.64
C GLN A 337 18.90 -10.07 -9.52
N ARG A 338 19.05 -8.77 -9.78
CA ARG A 338 18.75 -7.74 -8.78
C ARG A 338 17.24 -7.51 -8.67
N PRO A 339 16.68 -7.47 -7.45
CA PRO A 339 15.33 -7.00 -7.24
C PRO A 339 15.17 -5.56 -7.71
N ALA A 340 13.98 -5.23 -8.22
CA ALA A 340 13.60 -3.84 -8.43
C ALA A 340 13.65 -3.11 -7.06
N PRO A 341 14.14 -1.86 -7.01
CA PRO A 341 14.25 -1.09 -5.77
C PRO A 341 12.88 -0.54 -5.33
N VAL A 342 11.83 -1.33 -5.49
CA VAL A 342 10.45 -0.94 -5.21
C VAL A 342 9.84 -1.99 -4.28
N VAL A 343 9.32 -1.51 -3.15
CA VAL A 343 8.61 -2.33 -2.16
C VAL A 343 7.17 -1.86 -2.10
N GLY A 344 6.24 -2.75 -2.43
CA GLY A 344 4.82 -2.51 -2.20
C GLY A 344 4.39 -2.94 -0.81
N ILE A 345 3.41 -2.25 -0.24
CA ILE A 345 3.00 -2.41 1.16
C ILE A 345 1.48 -2.43 1.30
N SER A 346 0.96 -3.34 2.14
CA SER A 346 -0.50 -3.51 2.29
C SER A 346 -1.15 -2.44 3.17
N LYS A 347 -0.34 -1.72 3.96
CA LYS A 347 -0.71 -0.58 4.82
C LYS A 347 0.37 0.50 4.71
N LEU A 348 0.04 1.73 5.12
CA LEU A 348 1.01 2.82 5.18
C LEU A 348 2.11 2.47 6.18
N SER A 349 3.37 2.71 5.78
CA SER A 349 4.53 2.57 6.64
C SER A 349 4.38 3.41 7.90
N CYS A 350 4.79 2.87 9.05
CA CYS A 350 4.91 3.67 10.26
C CYS A 350 6.09 4.64 10.15
N PHE A 351 6.14 5.59 11.09
CA PHE A 351 7.24 6.56 11.16
C PHE A 351 8.64 5.91 11.25
N GLY A 352 8.79 4.84 12.03
CA GLY A 352 10.07 4.13 12.15
C GLY A 352 10.51 3.47 10.85
N CYS A 353 9.59 2.82 10.12
CA CYS A 353 9.85 2.29 8.80
C CYS A 353 10.25 3.39 7.82
N ARG A 354 9.59 4.56 7.85
CA ARG A 354 9.98 5.71 7.02
C ARG A 354 11.44 6.10 7.29
N LEU A 355 11.83 6.30 8.55
CA LEU A 355 13.21 6.66 8.88
C LEU A 355 14.22 5.62 8.39
N TYR A 356 13.89 4.33 8.50
CA TYR A 356 14.75 3.25 8.00
C TYR A 356 14.93 3.32 6.48
N PHE A 357 13.86 3.57 5.73
CA PHE A 357 13.94 3.75 4.27
C PHE A 357 14.72 5.03 3.90
N THR A 358 14.52 6.13 4.61
CA THR A 358 15.28 7.38 4.38
C THR A 358 16.77 7.20 4.66
N ALA A 359 17.14 6.55 5.78
CA ALA A 359 18.53 6.25 6.10
C ALA A 359 19.16 5.37 5.01
N TYR A 360 18.41 4.39 4.52
CA TYR A 360 18.85 3.53 3.43
C TYR A 360 19.09 4.32 2.14
N GLU A 361 18.15 5.18 1.73
CA GLU A 361 18.32 6.03 0.54
C GLU A 361 19.55 6.95 0.66
N ASN A 362 19.80 7.53 1.83
CA ASN A 362 20.97 8.37 2.07
C ASN A 362 22.27 7.55 1.96
N ALA A 363 22.33 6.40 2.63
CA ALA A 363 23.51 5.51 2.58
C ALA A 363 23.82 5.06 1.15
N LEU A 364 22.80 4.87 0.31
CA LEU A 364 22.99 4.53 -1.11
C LEU A 364 23.56 5.68 -1.94
N ARG A 365 23.17 6.93 -1.65
CA ARG A 365 23.69 8.13 -2.34
C ARG A 365 25.16 8.40 -2.02
N GLU A 366 25.62 7.95 -0.86
CA GLU A 366 27.02 8.08 -0.42
C GLU A 366 27.96 7.02 -1.02
N LEU A 367 27.42 6.01 -1.72
CA LEU A 367 28.26 5.02 -2.39
C LEU A 367 29.00 5.66 -3.59
N PRO A 368 30.22 5.20 -3.93
CA PRO A 368 30.94 5.69 -5.12
C PRO A 368 30.18 5.36 -6.40
N ALA A 369 30.22 6.26 -7.41
CA ALA A 369 29.54 6.09 -8.71
C ALA A 369 29.87 4.76 -9.43
N SER A 370 31.07 4.19 -9.19
CA SER A 370 31.48 2.87 -9.69
C SER A 370 30.72 1.69 -9.10
N SER A 371 30.00 1.90 -7.99
CA SER A 371 29.09 0.95 -7.34
C SER A 371 27.61 1.22 -7.68
N LEU A 372 27.35 2.27 -8.48
CA LEU A 372 26.07 2.98 -8.59
C LEU A 372 25.47 2.93 -10.00
N TYR A 373 25.69 1.82 -10.72
CA TYR A 373 24.86 1.54 -11.90
C TYR A 373 23.48 1.06 -11.44
N LEU A 374 22.51 1.99 -11.53
CA LEU A 374 21.05 1.87 -11.38
C LEU A 374 20.48 2.14 -9.96
N PHE A 375 20.40 3.42 -9.61
CA PHE A 375 19.39 3.96 -8.70
C PHE A 375 18.63 5.07 -9.42
N TYR A 376 17.40 4.84 -9.86
CA TYR A 376 16.46 5.92 -10.08
C TYR A 376 15.04 5.40 -9.94
N GLY A 377 14.46 5.72 -8.77
CA GLY A 377 13.05 5.65 -8.45
C GLY A 377 12.75 6.42 -7.17
N ASN A 378 12.29 7.65 -7.33
CA ASN A 378 12.01 8.54 -6.21
C ASN A 378 10.79 8.04 -5.41
N VAL A 379 10.99 7.73 -4.13
CA VAL A 379 9.92 7.62 -3.12
C VAL A 379 9.50 9.02 -2.61
N SER A 380 10.11 10.09 -3.14
CA SER A 380 9.77 11.47 -2.80
C SER A 380 8.49 11.95 -3.49
N THR A 381 7.34 11.49 -2.98
CA THR A 381 6.16 12.35 -2.93
C THR A 381 5.85 12.63 -1.47
N PRO A 382 5.36 13.84 -1.11
CA PRO A 382 4.76 14.07 0.18
C PRO A 382 3.42 13.32 0.17
N LEU A 383 3.48 12.01 0.38
CA LEU A 383 2.34 11.22 0.77
C LEU A 383 1.80 11.87 2.04
N ASN A 384 0.54 12.29 1.98
CA ASN A 384 -0.19 12.90 3.09
C ASN A 384 -0.28 11.87 4.25
N PHE A 385 0.78 11.75 5.03
CA PHE A 385 0.91 10.78 6.11
C PHE A 385 0.28 11.36 7.38
N ARG A 386 -1.02 11.14 7.55
CA ARG A 386 -1.67 11.32 8.84
C ARG A 386 -1.29 10.15 9.75
N ARG A 387 -0.53 10.47 10.80
CA ARG A 387 -0.37 9.79 12.10
C ARG A 387 -0.60 8.28 12.09
N LEU A 388 0.46 7.48 12.18
CA LEU A 388 0.41 6.13 12.76
C LEU A 388 1.80 5.77 13.30
N THR A 389 1.84 5.53 14.60
CA THR A 389 2.99 5.24 15.45
C THR A 389 3.62 3.88 15.13
N CYS A 390 4.93 3.75 15.36
CA CYS A 390 5.69 2.49 15.29
C CYS A 390 5.37 1.53 16.47
N LEU A 391 4.44 1.90 17.34
CA LEU A 391 4.14 1.23 18.61
C LEU A 391 3.03 0.17 18.52
N SER A 392 2.53 -0.19 17.34
CA SER A 392 1.58 -1.32 17.22
C SER A 392 2.18 -2.69 17.54
N CYS A 393 3.47 -2.76 17.89
CA CYS A 393 4.10 -3.91 18.54
C CYS A 393 4.08 -3.84 20.08
N LEU A 394 3.57 -2.74 20.68
CA LEU A 394 3.50 -2.49 22.12
C LEU A 394 2.06 -2.49 22.67
N SER A 395 1.10 -3.04 21.92
CA SER A 395 -0.28 -3.28 22.38
C SER A 395 -0.94 -4.44 21.66
#